data_AF-A0A9E2PL84-F1
#
_entry.id   AF-A0A9E2PL84-F1
#
_cell.length_a   1.000
_cell.length_b   1.000
_cell.length_c   1.000
_cell.angle_alpha   90.00
_cell.angle_beta   90.00
_cell.angle_gamma   90.00
#
_symmetry.space_group_name_H-M   'P 1'
#
loop_
_entity.id
_entity.type
_entity.pdbx_description
1 polymer ?
#
loop_
_entity_poly.entity_id
_entity_poly.type
_entity_poly.pdbx_seq_one_letter_code
_entity_poly.pdbx_strand_id
1 'polypeptide(L)'
;MRTQIIITSASVEKLKQKARKLKRESGISHHEALDLVAKEVHFNHWHHVAESAKAFEPTERAYYFGVIIAMDVKDAMDFRDPSGRFVEDSSAFALCADDIYRYIREADEDADMLATDPHYEEDRLEWMEEGLMNFVFFRYTASTVPGSVDGVAGIVDECSFWPPEFIWYKNSFQEW
;
A
#
# COMPACT_ATOMS: atom_id res chain seq x y z
N MET A 1 16.89 9.76 -3.30
CA MET A 1 15.49 9.40 -3.58
C MET A 1 14.60 10.49 -2.99
N ARG A 2 13.66 11.05 -3.75
CA ARG A 2 12.65 11.95 -3.17
C ARG A 2 11.68 11.06 -2.40
N THR A 3 11.67 11.13 -1.08
CA THR A 3 10.69 10.45 -0.24
C THR A 3 9.32 11.04 -0.57
N GLN A 4 8.60 10.42 -1.50
CA GLN A 4 7.25 10.82 -1.83
C GLN A 4 6.38 10.40 -0.66
N ILE A 5 5.91 11.37 0.13
CA ILE A 5 5.03 11.12 1.27
C ILE A 5 3.72 10.56 0.70
N ILE A 6 3.41 9.30 1.02
CA ILE A 6 2.19 8.63 0.56
C ILE A 6 1.01 9.11 1.42
N ILE A 7 -0.13 9.39 0.79
CA ILE A 7 -1.35 9.75 1.51
C ILE A 7 -2.57 9.08 0.88
N THR A 8 -3.36 8.40 1.71
CA THR A 8 -4.60 7.73 1.31
C THR A 8 -5.73 8.74 1.07
N SER A 9 -6.69 8.36 0.24
CA SER A 9 -7.90 9.16 0.00
C SER A 9 -8.68 9.42 1.29
N ALA A 10 -8.72 8.43 2.19
CA ALA A 10 -9.34 8.58 3.50
C ALA A 10 -8.65 9.67 4.35
N SER A 11 -7.32 9.72 4.34
CA SER A 11 -6.55 10.76 5.04
C SER A 11 -6.76 12.14 4.43
N VAL A 12 -6.83 12.24 3.09
CA VAL A 12 -7.16 13.49 2.41
C VAL A 12 -8.53 14.02 2.83
N GLU A 13 -9.55 13.16 2.92
CA GLU A 13 -10.88 13.58 3.38
C GLU A 13 -10.87 14.03 4.84
N LYS A 14 -10.12 13.35 5.72
CA LYS A 14 -9.92 13.81 7.11
C LYS A 14 -9.25 15.19 7.16
N LEU A 15 -8.24 15.44 6.34
CA LEU A 15 -7.59 16.75 6.26
C LEU A 15 -8.55 17.84 5.75
N LYS A 16 -9.38 17.55 4.74
CA LYS A 16 -10.42 18.48 4.27
C LYS A 16 -11.42 18.82 5.39
N GLN A 17 -11.86 17.82 6.15
CA GLN A 17 -12.74 18.03 7.30
C GLN A 17 -12.07 18.90 8.38
N LYS A 18 -10.79 18.64 8.67
CA LYS A 18 -9.99 19.44 9.61
C LYS A 18 -9.83 20.88 9.15
N ALA A 19 -9.52 21.11 7.88
CA ALA A 19 -9.42 22.46 7.30
C ALA A 19 -10.75 23.23 7.39
N ARG A 20 -11.91 22.56 7.20
CA ARG A 20 -13.23 23.17 7.39
C ARG A 20 -13.52 23.53 8.85
N LYS A 21 -13.01 22.74 9.80
CA LYS A 21 -13.09 23.06 11.23
C LYS A 21 -12.20 24.26 11.57
N LEU A 22 -10.94 24.24 11.15
CA LEU A 22 -9.98 25.32 11.36
C LEU A 22 -10.44 26.66 10.76
N LYS A 23 -11.02 26.64 9.55
CA LYS A 23 -11.63 27.83 8.94
C LYS A 23 -12.71 28.46 9.83
N ARG A 24 -13.56 27.63 10.46
CA ARG A 24 -14.65 28.09 11.34
C ARG A 24 -14.14 28.64 12.66
N GLU A 25 -13.09 28.04 13.22
CA GLU A 25 -12.55 28.39 14.53
C GLU A 25 -11.61 29.61 14.47
N SER A 26 -10.80 29.72 13.42
CA SER A 26 -9.75 30.74 13.31
C SER A 26 -10.10 31.89 12.37
N GLY A 27 -11.22 31.81 11.64
CA GLY A 27 -11.66 32.87 10.72
C GLY A 27 -10.76 33.10 9.50
N ILE A 28 -9.81 32.21 9.24
CA ILE A 28 -8.86 32.28 8.11
C ILE A 28 -9.51 31.89 6.79
N SER A 29 -8.85 32.19 5.66
CA SER A 29 -9.34 31.75 4.36
C SER A 29 -9.28 30.22 4.23
N HIS A 30 -10.12 29.66 3.34
CA HIS A 30 -10.14 28.20 3.15
C HIS A 30 -8.80 27.67 2.61
N HIS A 31 -8.13 28.44 1.75
CA HIS A 31 -6.83 28.08 1.18
C HIS A 31 -5.74 28.04 2.25
N GLU A 32 -5.68 29.04 3.12
CA GLU A 32 -4.75 29.06 4.25
C GLU A 32 -5.01 27.89 5.21
N ALA A 33 -6.28 27.57 5.47
CA ALA A 33 -6.62 26.42 6.30
C ALA A 33 -6.14 25.09 5.69
N LEU A 34 -6.22 24.94 4.37
CA LEU A 34 -5.74 23.75 3.65
C LEU A 34 -4.21 23.63 3.69
N ASP A 35 -3.48 24.74 3.51
CA ASP A 35 -2.02 24.73 3.59
C ASP A 35 -1.53 24.48 5.03
N LEU A 36 -2.26 24.95 6.04
CA LEU A 36 -1.91 24.66 7.44
C LEU A 36 -2.06 23.17 7.77
N VAL A 37 -3.17 22.53 7.38
CA VAL A 37 -3.33 21.09 7.62
C VAL A 37 -2.39 20.24 6.74
N ALA A 38 -1.96 20.74 5.58
CA ALA A 38 -0.94 20.08 4.77
C ALA A 38 0.42 20.03 5.49
N LYS A 39 0.80 21.10 6.19
CA LYS A 39 2.06 21.14 6.96
C LYS A 39 2.08 20.16 8.12
N GLU A 40 0.93 19.84 8.71
CA GLU A 40 0.83 18.83 9.77
C GLU A 40 1.18 17.42 9.30
N VAL A 41 0.97 17.13 8.02
CA VAL A 41 1.35 15.85 7.38
C VAL A 41 2.63 15.99 6.54
N HIS A 42 3.49 16.94 6.92
CA HIS A 42 4.81 17.18 6.31
C HIS A 42 4.79 17.62 4.83
N PHE A 43 3.66 18.11 4.32
CA PHE A 43 3.58 18.73 3.00
C PHE A 43 3.66 20.26 3.10
N ASN A 44 4.40 20.88 2.17
CA ASN A 44 4.53 22.36 2.15
C ASN A 44 3.22 23.06 1.75
N HIS A 45 2.47 22.46 0.83
CA HIS A 45 1.26 23.02 0.24
C HIS A 45 0.21 21.95 0.02
N TRP A 46 -1.06 22.33 0.06
CA TRP A 46 -2.18 21.44 -0.25
C TRP A 46 -2.08 20.84 -1.66
N HIS A 47 -1.49 21.58 -2.61
CA HIS A 47 -1.26 21.08 -3.95
C HIS A 47 -0.45 19.77 -3.96
N HIS A 48 0.62 19.68 -3.16
CA HIS A 48 1.44 18.47 -3.08
C HIS A 48 0.69 17.30 -2.42
N VAL A 49 -0.22 17.60 -1.47
CA VAL A 49 -1.11 16.58 -0.89
C VAL A 49 -2.01 15.99 -1.98
N ALA A 50 -2.63 16.85 -2.80
CA ALA A 50 -3.49 16.42 -3.88
C ALA A 50 -2.75 15.65 -4.98
N GLU A 51 -1.53 16.09 -5.33
CA GLU A 51 -0.68 15.38 -6.29
C GLU A 51 -0.26 14.00 -5.77
N SER A 52 0.14 13.91 -4.50
CA SER A 52 0.51 12.62 -3.90
C SER A 52 -0.68 11.66 -3.83
N ALA A 53 -1.84 12.16 -3.38
CA ALA A 53 -3.07 11.37 -3.35
C ALA A 53 -3.46 10.85 -4.74
N LYS A 54 -3.35 11.70 -5.77
CA LYS A 54 -3.62 11.31 -7.16
C LYS A 54 -2.64 10.27 -7.67
N ALA A 55 -1.36 10.37 -7.30
CA ALA A 55 -0.36 9.39 -7.67
C ALA A 55 -0.61 8.03 -7.00
N PHE A 56 -1.14 8.04 -5.77
CA PHE A 56 -1.42 6.85 -4.98
C PHE A 56 -2.81 6.22 -5.23
N GLU A 57 -3.75 6.97 -5.80
CA GLU A 57 -5.11 6.51 -6.11
C GLU A 57 -5.16 5.16 -6.85
N PRO A 58 -4.32 4.88 -7.88
CA PRO A 58 -4.36 3.59 -8.57
C PRO A 58 -3.98 2.42 -7.65
N THR A 59 -3.01 2.62 -6.77
CA THR A 59 -2.54 1.65 -5.78
C THR A 59 -3.62 1.38 -4.74
N GLU A 60 -4.20 2.43 -4.17
CA GLU A 60 -5.27 2.34 -3.17
C GLU A 60 -6.51 1.64 -3.75
N ARG A 61 -6.86 1.96 -5.01
CA ARG A 61 -7.96 1.31 -5.71
C ARG A 61 -7.69 -0.16 -5.99
N ALA A 62 -6.48 -0.52 -6.41
CA ALA A 62 -6.09 -1.90 -6.62
C ALA A 62 -6.17 -2.70 -5.31
N TYR A 63 -5.72 -2.13 -4.21
CA TYR A 63 -5.78 -2.74 -2.89
C TYR A 63 -7.22 -3.00 -2.43
N TYR A 64 -8.09 -1.98 -2.43
CA TYR A 64 -9.45 -2.12 -1.89
C TYR A 64 -10.45 -2.83 -2.81
N PHE A 65 -10.30 -2.70 -4.13
CA PHE A 65 -11.32 -3.15 -5.09
C PHE A 65 -10.79 -4.05 -6.20
N GLY A 66 -9.48 -4.21 -6.30
CA GLY A 66 -8.81 -4.95 -7.35
C GLY A 66 -7.94 -6.06 -6.78
N VAL A 67 -6.74 -6.16 -7.36
CA VAL A 67 -5.75 -7.17 -7.01
C VAL A 67 -4.38 -6.53 -6.93
N ILE A 68 -3.66 -6.85 -5.87
CA ILE A 68 -2.22 -6.66 -5.75
C ILE A 68 -1.62 -8.04 -5.47
N ILE A 69 -0.49 -8.34 -6.10
CA ILE A 69 0.32 -9.51 -5.80
C ILE A 69 1.70 -9.05 -5.34
N ALA A 70 2.31 -9.82 -4.45
CA ALA A 70 3.72 -9.71 -4.12
C ALA A 70 4.44 -10.99 -4.54
N MET A 71 5.63 -10.83 -5.08
CA MET A 71 6.53 -11.93 -5.44
C MET A 71 7.88 -11.72 -4.79
N ASP A 72 8.59 -12.79 -4.47
CA ASP A 72 10.01 -12.70 -4.12
C ASP A 72 10.77 -11.99 -5.25
N VAL A 73 11.73 -11.15 -4.87
CA VAL A 73 12.50 -10.31 -5.78
C VAL A 73 13.24 -11.12 -6.85
N LYS A 74 13.67 -12.35 -6.55
CA LYS A 74 14.34 -13.24 -7.51
C LYS A 74 13.34 -13.80 -8.50
N ASP A 75 12.18 -14.22 -8.02
CA ASP A 75 11.11 -14.79 -8.84
C ASP A 75 10.49 -13.72 -9.76
N ALA A 76 10.37 -12.49 -9.26
CA ALA A 76 9.92 -11.33 -10.03
C ALA A 76 10.84 -11.00 -11.22
N MET A 77 12.12 -11.39 -11.20
CA MET A 77 13.03 -11.15 -12.34
C MET A 77 12.61 -11.90 -13.60
N ASP A 78 11.90 -13.03 -13.44
CA ASP A 78 11.38 -13.85 -14.52
C ASP A 78 9.95 -13.47 -14.92
N PHE A 79 9.34 -12.50 -14.22
CA PHE A 79 7.99 -12.05 -14.52
C PHE A 79 7.92 -11.35 -15.88
N ARG A 80 7.05 -11.85 -16.76
CA ARG A 80 6.83 -11.35 -18.13
C ARG A 80 5.33 -11.31 -18.40
N ASP A 81 4.73 -10.12 -18.38
CA ASP A 81 3.33 -9.95 -18.74
C ASP A 81 3.18 -9.39 -20.16
N PRO A 82 3.03 -10.26 -21.18
CA PRO A 82 2.84 -9.80 -22.57
C PRO A 82 1.50 -9.09 -22.78
N SER A 83 0.53 -9.26 -21.88
CA SER A 83 -0.80 -8.66 -21.98
C SER A 83 -0.90 -7.28 -21.33
N GLY A 84 0.12 -6.86 -20.56
CA GLY A 84 0.14 -5.56 -19.89
C GLY A 84 -0.98 -5.36 -18.85
N ARG A 85 -1.42 -6.46 -18.23
CA ARG A 85 -2.41 -6.53 -17.16
C ARG A 85 -1.83 -6.23 -15.78
N PHE A 86 -0.52 -6.26 -15.60
CA PHE A 86 0.19 -5.96 -14.37
C PHE A 86 1.15 -4.80 -14.54
N VAL A 87 1.23 -3.98 -13.50
CA VAL A 87 2.19 -2.89 -13.39
C VAL A 87 2.88 -3.02 -12.04
N GLU A 88 4.21 -2.99 -12.04
CA GLU A 88 5.01 -2.91 -10.83
C GLU A 88 4.65 -1.64 -10.05
N ASP A 89 4.40 -1.79 -8.76
CA ASP A 89 3.92 -0.72 -7.90
C ASP A 89 4.57 -0.79 -6.52
N SER A 90 5.74 -0.16 -6.39
CA SER A 90 6.45 -0.07 -5.11
C SER A 90 5.66 0.67 -4.03
N SER A 91 4.66 1.48 -4.38
CA SER A 91 3.82 2.17 -3.40
C SER A 91 2.83 1.22 -2.71
N ALA A 92 2.53 0.05 -3.30
CA ALA A 92 1.63 -0.95 -2.72
C ALA A 92 2.11 -1.44 -1.34
N PHE A 93 3.42 -1.45 -1.11
CA PHE A 93 4.00 -1.75 0.18
C PHE A 93 3.35 -0.96 1.33
N ALA A 94 3.03 0.32 1.13
CA ALA A 94 2.43 1.17 2.17
C ALA A 94 1.06 0.69 2.67
N LEU A 95 0.40 -0.22 1.95
CA LEU A 95 -0.86 -0.86 2.36
C LEU A 95 -0.66 -2.33 2.75
N CYS A 96 0.29 -3.00 2.11
CA CYS A 96 0.47 -4.45 2.21
C CYS A 96 1.46 -4.88 3.32
N ALA A 97 2.42 -4.03 3.68
CA ALA A 97 3.53 -4.40 4.56
C ALA A 97 3.08 -4.91 5.93
N ASP A 98 2.09 -4.26 6.53
CA ASP A 98 1.59 -4.63 7.86
C ASP A 98 0.95 -6.02 7.87
N ASP A 99 0.32 -6.44 6.78
CA ASP A 99 -0.27 -7.79 6.67
C ASP A 99 0.82 -8.85 6.54
N ILE A 100 1.86 -8.61 5.72
CA ILE A 100 2.99 -9.53 5.58
C ILE A 100 3.73 -9.66 6.92
N TYR A 101 4.03 -8.55 7.59
CA TYR A 101 4.72 -8.57 8.87
C TYR A 101 3.94 -9.35 9.92
N ARG A 102 2.62 -9.12 9.99
CA ARG A 102 1.73 -9.87 10.88
C ARG A 102 1.77 -11.36 10.56
N TYR A 103 1.67 -11.73 9.29
CA TYR A 103 1.72 -13.13 8.85
C TYR A 103 3.03 -13.81 9.27
N ILE A 104 4.17 -13.20 8.98
CA ILE A 104 5.49 -13.77 9.32
C ILE A 104 5.65 -13.92 10.83
N ARG A 105 5.21 -12.93 11.62
CA ARG A 105 5.27 -13.04 13.08
C ARG A 105 4.34 -14.10 13.64
N GLU A 106 3.12 -14.24 13.11
CA GLU A 106 2.18 -15.28 13.53
C GLU A 106 2.65 -16.70 13.16
N ALA A 107 3.46 -16.83 12.10
CA ALA A 107 4.08 -18.09 11.69
C ALA A 107 5.30 -18.48 12.55
N ASP A 108 5.85 -17.57 13.36
CA ASP A 108 6.97 -17.83 14.24
C ASP A 108 6.55 -18.71 15.44
N GLU A 109 7.35 -19.72 15.79
CA GLU A 109 7.02 -20.72 16.83
C GLU A 109 6.89 -20.09 18.23
N ASP A 110 7.49 -18.91 18.44
CA ASP A 110 7.40 -18.12 19.68
C ASP A 110 6.21 -17.14 19.69
N ALA A 111 5.20 -17.35 18.84
CA ALA A 111 4.04 -16.46 18.69
C ALA A 111 3.29 -16.14 20.01
N ASP A 112 3.32 -17.05 20.98
CA ASP A 112 2.67 -16.89 22.29
C ASP A 112 3.28 -15.73 23.14
N MET A 113 4.49 -15.26 22.83
CA MET A 113 5.15 -14.13 23.50
C MET A 113 4.85 -12.78 22.84
N LEU A 114 4.18 -12.77 21.68
CA LEU A 114 4.05 -11.59 20.81
C LEU A 114 2.97 -10.59 21.21
N ALA A 115 1.87 -11.06 21.80
CA ALA A 115 0.70 -10.20 22.06
C ALA A 115 0.99 -9.04 23.03
N THR A 116 2.11 -9.09 23.74
CA THR A 116 2.53 -8.07 24.72
C THR A 116 3.93 -7.53 24.47
N ASP A 117 4.52 -7.77 23.29
CA ASP A 117 5.87 -7.33 22.97
C ASP A 117 5.96 -5.79 22.92
N PRO A 118 6.67 -5.14 23.86
CA PRO A 118 6.82 -3.69 23.87
C PRO A 118 7.65 -3.16 22.69
N HIS A 119 8.40 -4.03 22.00
CA HIS A 119 9.23 -3.68 20.85
C HIS A 119 8.55 -3.90 19.49
N TYR A 120 7.30 -4.37 19.47
CA TYR A 120 6.56 -4.65 18.22
C TYR A 120 6.64 -3.53 17.18
N GLU A 121 6.47 -2.27 17.61
CA GLU A 121 6.52 -1.11 16.70
C GLU A 121 7.92 -0.85 16.16
N GLU A 122 8.96 -1.05 16.97
CA GLU A 122 10.36 -0.84 16.60
C GLU A 122 10.82 -1.95 15.64
N ASP A 123 10.58 -3.21 16.01
CA ASP A 123 10.84 -4.38 15.18
C ASP A 123 10.09 -4.32 13.85
N ARG A 124 8.84 -3.84 13.86
CA ARG A 124 8.06 -3.67 12.64
C ARG A 124 8.74 -2.66 11.72
N LEU A 125 9.17 -1.52 12.24
CA LEU A 125 9.82 -0.50 11.44
C LEU A 125 11.15 -0.99 10.85
N GLU A 126 11.95 -1.71 11.65
CA GLU A 126 13.20 -2.31 11.19
C GLU A 126 12.94 -3.35 10.08
N TRP A 127 11.97 -4.25 10.29
CA TRP A 127 11.57 -5.22 9.27
C TRP A 127 11.03 -4.54 8.01
N MET A 128 10.27 -3.45 8.16
CA MET A 128 9.76 -2.70 7.00
C MET A 128 10.89 -2.07 6.18
N GLU A 129 12.04 -1.74 6.77
CA GLU A 129 13.20 -1.22 6.03
C GLU A 129 13.96 -2.30 5.26
N GLU A 130 14.15 -3.49 5.86
CA GLU A 130 14.94 -4.57 5.26
C GLU A 130 14.10 -5.56 4.45
N GLY A 131 12.95 -5.96 4.96
CA GLY A 131 12.03 -6.92 4.34
C GLY A 131 11.42 -6.40 3.03
N LEU A 132 11.31 -5.08 2.86
CA LEU A 132 10.85 -4.45 1.63
C LEU A 132 11.72 -4.81 0.42
N MET A 133 13.01 -5.08 0.62
CA MET A 133 13.92 -5.43 -0.47
C MET A 133 13.69 -6.84 -1.01
N ASN A 134 12.94 -7.67 -0.30
CA ASN A 134 12.69 -9.05 -0.71
C ASN A 134 11.46 -9.20 -1.60
N PHE A 135 10.58 -8.19 -1.66
CA PHE A 135 9.32 -8.30 -2.39
C PHE A 135 9.20 -7.28 -3.53
N VAL A 136 8.68 -7.74 -4.65
CA VAL A 136 8.23 -6.89 -5.76
C VAL A 136 6.71 -6.97 -5.85
N PHE A 137 6.07 -5.81 -5.77
CA PHE A 137 4.61 -5.70 -5.81
C PHE A 137 4.14 -5.38 -7.23
N PHE A 138 3.10 -6.08 -7.67
CA PHE A 138 2.42 -5.79 -8.93
C PHE A 138 0.93 -5.55 -8.67
N ARG A 139 0.39 -4.46 -9.22
CA ARG A 139 -1.06 -4.23 -9.25
C ARG A 139 -1.66 -4.66 -10.56
N TYR A 140 -2.83 -5.28 -10.49
CA TYR A 140 -3.61 -5.66 -11.66
C TYR A 140 -4.37 -4.44 -12.22
N THR A 141 -4.27 -4.21 -13.53
CA THR A 141 -4.77 -3.01 -14.22
C THR A 141 -5.86 -3.30 -15.24
N ALA A 142 -6.15 -4.56 -15.54
CA ALA A 142 -7.18 -4.88 -16.52
C ALA A 142 -8.57 -4.43 -16.04
N SER A 143 -9.44 -4.13 -17.00
CA SER A 143 -10.81 -3.62 -16.73
C SER A 143 -11.68 -4.59 -15.94
N THR A 144 -11.37 -5.88 -15.98
CA THR A 144 -12.15 -6.94 -15.35
C THR A 144 -11.30 -7.65 -14.32
N VAL A 145 -11.62 -7.41 -13.05
CA VAL A 145 -10.99 -8.08 -11.90
C VAL A 145 -11.36 -9.58 -11.94
N PRO A 146 -10.40 -10.49 -11.71
CA PRO A 146 -10.67 -11.93 -11.64
C PRO A 146 -11.76 -12.26 -10.61
N GLY A 147 -12.51 -13.33 -10.84
CA GLY A 147 -13.63 -13.72 -9.98
C GLY A 147 -13.22 -14.31 -8.62
N SER A 148 -11.98 -14.79 -8.51
CA SER A 148 -11.42 -15.47 -7.34
C SER A 148 -9.91 -15.30 -7.28
N VAL A 149 -9.32 -15.66 -6.14
CA VAL A 149 -7.86 -15.72 -5.94
C VAL A 149 -7.22 -16.77 -6.85
N ASP A 150 -7.82 -17.94 -7.02
CA ASP A 150 -7.34 -18.93 -8.00
C ASP A 150 -7.30 -18.37 -9.43
N GLY A 151 -8.27 -17.54 -9.78
CA GLY A 151 -8.30 -16.84 -11.06
C GLY A 151 -7.19 -15.81 -11.19
N VAL A 152 -6.72 -15.21 -10.09
CA VAL A 152 -5.52 -14.36 -10.08
C VAL A 152 -4.28 -15.20 -10.32
N ALA A 153 -4.11 -16.29 -9.57
CA ALA A 153 -2.95 -17.15 -9.70
C ALA A 153 -2.82 -17.75 -11.10
N GLY A 154 -3.92 -18.23 -11.69
CA GLY A 154 -3.90 -18.72 -13.07
C GLY A 154 -3.50 -17.65 -14.11
N ILE A 155 -3.73 -16.37 -13.81
CA ILE A 155 -3.23 -15.26 -14.65
C ILE A 155 -1.73 -15.01 -14.40
N VAL A 156 -1.27 -15.14 -13.14
CA VAL A 156 0.16 -15.05 -12.81
C VAL A 156 0.96 -16.17 -13.45
N ASP A 157 0.41 -17.39 -13.53
CA ASP A 157 1.03 -18.53 -14.22
C ASP A 157 1.24 -18.28 -15.73
N GLU A 158 0.42 -17.42 -16.34
CA GLU A 158 0.64 -16.97 -17.72
C GLU A 158 1.81 -15.97 -17.84
N CYS A 159 2.19 -15.33 -16.73
CA CYS A 159 3.18 -14.26 -16.67
C CYS A 159 4.53 -14.71 -16.08
N SER A 160 4.55 -15.71 -15.21
CA SER A 160 5.76 -16.24 -14.57
C SER A 160 5.60 -17.73 -14.30
N PHE A 161 6.71 -18.46 -14.25
CA PHE A 161 6.72 -19.84 -13.75
C PHE A 161 6.52 -19.89 -12.23
N TRP A 162 6.96 -18.84 -11.53
CA TRP A 162 6.89 -18.76 -10.09
C TRP A 162 5.54 -18.19 -9.65
N PRO A 163 4.87 -18.81 -8.67
CA PRO A 163 3.62 -18.30 -8.14
C PRO A 163 3.87 -16.99 -7.36
N PRO A 164 2.83 -16.17 -7.16
CA PRO A 164 2.93 -15.08 -6.19
C PRO A 164 3.06 -15.65 -4.78
N GLU A 165 3.74 -14.93 -3.88
CA GLU A 165 3.87 -15.33 -2.47
C GLU A 165 2.68 -14.82 -1.66
N PHE A 166 2.21 -13.62 -1.99
CA PHE A 166 1.05 -13.01 -1.35
C PHE A 166 0.10 -12.40 -2.38
N ILE A 167 -1.21 -12.52 -2.11
CA ILE A 167 -2.27 -11.93 -2.92
C ILE A 167 -3.18 -11.09 -2.01
N TRP A 168 -3.37 -9.83 -2.39
CA TRP A 168 -4.46 -8.98 -1.87
C TRP A 168 -5.57 -8.94 -2.90
N TYR A 169 -6.71 -9.56 -2.57
CA TYR A 169 -7.92 -9.55 -3.39
C TYR A 169 -9.01 -8.76 -2.68
N LYS A 170 -9.35 -7.57 -3.19
CA LYS A 170 -10.39 -6.68 -2.60
C LYS A 170 -10.20 -6.48 -1.09
N ASN A 171 -8.99 -6.08 -0.67
CA ASN A 171 -8.57 -5.90 0.72
C ASN A 171 -8.45 -7.20 1.55
N SER A 172 -8.65 -8.38 0.97
CA SER A 172 -8.36 -9.64 1.65
C SER A 172 -6.94 -10.09 1.36
N PHE A 173 -6.09 -10.14 2.38
CA PHE A 173 -4.76 -10.74 2.34
C PHE A 173 -4.84 -12.27 2.38
N GLN A 174 -4.04 -12.95 1.55
CA GLN A 174 -3.86 -14.40 1.52
C GLN A 174 -2.41 -14.73 1.12
N GLU A 175 -1.80 -15.71 1.78
CA GLU A 175 -0.63 -16.43 1.28
C GLU A 175 -1.09 -17.39 0.17
N TRP A 176 -0.24 -17.61 -0.83
CA TRP A 176 -0.54 -18.43 -2.00
C TRP A 176 0.42 -19.61 -2.17
#